data_AF-A0A2M7E302-F1
#
_entry.id   AF-A0A2M7E302-F1
#
_cell.length_a   1.000
_cell.length_b   1.000
_cell.length_c   1.000
_cell.angle_alpha   90.00
_cell.angle_beta   90.00
_cell.angle_gamma   90.00
#
_symmetry.space_group_name_H-M   'P 1'
#
loop_
_entity.id
_entity.type
_entity.pdbx_description
1 polymer ?
#
loop_
_entity_poly.entity_id
_entity_poly.type
_entity_poly.pdbx_seq_one_letter_code
_entity_poly.pdbx_strand_id
1 'polypeptide(L)'
;YAKRISPTWVNVSRMYYIKGNDALKNAKLKVRVNKWNDAAELWQNALKDPNQKVAGRAAYNLALASEMDGKLVLAIEWAKKAYSDYGNKAGRSYTNVLYKRLNDQEKLKQQMQ
;
A
#
# COMPACT_ATOMS: atom_id res chain seq x y z
N TYR A 1 8.95 -11.27 35.75
CA TYR A 1 8.76 -10.23 34.72
C TYR A 1 8.21 -10.87 33.45
N ALA A 2 6.89 -10.90 33.27
CA ALA A 2 6.26 -11.41 32.04
C ALA A 2 6.09 -10.23 31.06
N LYS A 3 7.00 -10.11 30.08
CA LYS A 3 6.80 -9.21 28.94
C LYS A 3 5.58 -9.74 28.17
N ARG A 4 4.43 -9.10 28.36
CA ARG A 4 3.23 -9.35 27.56
C ARG A 4 3.53 -8.95 26.12
N ILE A 5 3.95 -9.93 25.31
CA ILE A 5 3.90 -9.88 23.85
C ILE A 5 2.42 -10.09 23.48
N SER A 6 1.53 -9.22 23.96
CA SER A 6 0.15 -9.23 23.49
C SER A 6 0.18 -8.68 22.06
N PRO A 7 -0.39 -9.38 21.06
CA PRO A 7 -0.48 -8.85 19.71
C PRO A 7 -1.33 -7.57 19.77
N THR A 8 -0.66 -6.42 19.79
CA THR A 8 -1.35 -5.14 19.72
C THR A 8 -1.82 -4.99 18.29
N TRP A 9 -3.13 -5.11 18.08
CA TRP A 9 -3.77 -4.73 16.83
C TRP A 9 -3.59 -3.23 16.65
N VAL A 10 -2.47 -2.82 16.05
CA VAL A 10 -2.22 -1.42 15.74
C VAL A 10 -3.09 -1.06 14.55
N ASN A 11 -4.21 -0.40 14.82
CA ASN A 11 -5.03 0.20 13.77
C ASN A 11 -4.22 1.33 13.13
N VAL A 12 -3.76 1.11 11.90
CA VAL A 12 -3.05 2.14 11.14
C VAL A 12 -3.92 2.65 10.02
N SER A 13 -4.30 3.92 10.11
CA SER A 13 -4.97 4.61 9.01
C SER A 13 -3.99 4.84 7.88
N ARG A 14 -4.27 4.27 6.71
CA ARG A 14 -3.51 4.46 5.48
C ARG A 14 -4.28 5.41 4.58
N MET A 15 -3.65 6.51 4.21
CA MET A 15 -4.21 7.39 3.19
C MET A 15 -4.10 6.73 1.82
N TYR A 16 -5.10 6.93 0.96
CA TYR A 16 -5.06 6.53 -0.43
C TYR A 16 -5.66 7.65 -1.30
N TYR A 17 -5.25 7.70 -2.55
CA TYR A 17 -5.66 8.74 -3.48
C TYR A 17 -6.99 8.39 -4.15
N ILE A 18 -7.97 9.29 -4.03
CA ILE A 18 -9.31 9.14 -4.65
C ILE A 18 -9.59 10.14 -5.78
N LYS A 19 -8.71 11.12 -5.97
CA LYS A 19 -8.89 12.22 -6.93
C LYS A 19 -7.88 12.12 -8.08
N GLY A 20 -8.33 12.48 -9.28
CA GLY A 20 -7.47 12.64 -10.47
C GLY A 20 -7.96 11.85 -11.69
N ASN A 21 -8.65 10.73 -11.48
CA ASN A 21 -9.24 9.91 -12.55
C ASN A 21 -10.47 9.19 -11.97
N ASP A 22 -11.47 8.91 -12.81
CA ASP A 22 -12.68 8.18 -12.44
C ASP A 22 -12.38 6.75 -11.95
N ALA A 23 -11.32 6.12 -12.44
CA ALA A 23 -10.84 4.85 -11.91
C ALA A 23 -10.48 4.95 -10.41
N LEU A 24 -9.80 6.04 -9.99
CA LEU A 24 -9.48 6.28 -8.57
C LEU A 24 -10.75 6.53 -7.73
N LYS A 25 -11.74 7.22 -8.29
CA LYS A 25 -13.02 7.47 -7.62
C LYS A 25 -13.81 6.17 -7.45
N ASN A 26 -13.89 5.35 -8.50
CA ASN A 26 -14.62 4.08 -8.49
C ASN A 26 -13.97 3.08 -7.54
N ALA A 27 -12.64 3.07 -7.46
CA ALA A 27 -11.91 2.23 -6.52
C ALA A 27 -12.27 2.53 -5.05
N LYS A 28 -12.64 3.77 -4.70
CA LYS A 28 -13.11 4.12 -3.35
C LYS A 28 -14.33 3.28 -2.92
N LEU A 29 -15.22 2.93 -3.84
CA LEU A 29 -16.36 2.07 -3.52
C LEU A 29 -15.90 0.65 -3.20
N LYS A 30 -14.97 0.12 -3.99
CA LYS A 30 -14.37 -1.22 -3.80
C LYS A 30 -13.61 -1.33 -2.48
N VAL A 31 -12.79 -0.33 -2.15
CA VAL A 31 -12.07 -0.26 -0.88
C VAL A 31 -13.04 -0.23 0.32
N ARG A 32 -14.15 0.51 0.22
CA ARG A 32 -15.18 0.58 1.29
C ARG A 32 -15.82 -0.77 1.58
N VAL A 33 -15.94 -1.65 0.58
CA VAL A 33 -16.48 -3.01 0.74
C VAL A 33 -15.38 -4.06 0.91
N ASN A 34 -14.16 -3.64 1.29
CA ASN A 34 -12.98 -4.50 1.47
C ASN A 34 -12.55 -5.31 0.23
N LYS A 35 -12.98 -4.90 -0.98
CA LYS A 35 -12.57 -5.52 -2.24
C LYS A 35 -11.30 -4.85 -2.76
N TRP A 36 -10.18 -5.13 -2.10
CA TRP A 36 -8.87 -4.56 -2.45
C TRP A 36 -8.35 -5.05 -3.81
N ASN A 37 -8.67 -6.28 -4.19
CA ASN A 37 -8.28 -6.85 -5.49
C ASN A 37 -9.00 -6.15 -6.65
N ASP A 38 -10.33 -6.02 -6.60
CA ASP A 38 -11.09 -5.22 -7.58
C ASP A 38 -10.60 -3.76 -7.65
N ALA A 39 -10.22 -3.18 -6.50
CA ALA A 39 -9.68 -1.83 -6.45
C ALA A 39 -8.32 -1.74 -7.15
N ALA A 40 -7.47 -2.76 -6.99
CA ALA A 40 -6.17 -2.85 -7.65
C ALA A 40 -6.31 -2.89 -9.17
N GLU A 41 -7.28 -3.63 -9.72
CA GLU A 41 -7.54 -3.65 -11.17
C GLU A 41 -7.87 -2.24 -11.71
N LEU A 42 -8.70 -1.48 -10.99
CA LEU A 42 -9.00 -0.10 -11.35
C LEU A 42 -7.76 0.79 -11.30
N TRP A 43 -6.90 0.60 -10.31
CA TRP A 43 -5.64 1.34 -10.22
C TRP A 43 -4.64 0.95 -11.30
N GLN A 44 -4.59 -0.31 -11.72
CA GLN A 44 -3.79 -0.73 -12.87
C GLN A 44 -4.25 -0.04 -14.15
N ASN A 45 -5.56 0.12 -14.36
CA ASN A 45 -6.08 0.91 -15.47
C ASN A 45 -5.67 2.38 -15.36
N ALA A 46 -5.66 2.95 -14.16
CA ALA A 46 -5.19 4.32 -13.92
C ALA A 46 -3.67 4.52 -14.11
N LEU A 47 -2.86 3.45 -14.16
CA LEU A 47 -1.43 3.55 -14.51
C LEU A 47 -1.21 3.87 -16.00
N LYS A 48 -2.16 3.50 -16.86
CA LYS A 48 -2.12 3.76 -18.31
C LYS A 48 -2.56 5.19 -18.66
N ASP A 49 -2.95 5.98 -17.67
CA ASP A 49 -3.37 7.36 -17.84
C ASP A 49 -2.19 8.22 -18.34
N PRO A 50 -2.40 9.11 -19.34
CA PRO A 50 -1.33 10.00 -19.83
C PRO A 50 -0.80 10.94 -18.74
N ASN A 51 -1.59 11.19 -17.68
CA ASN A 51 -1.16 12.03 -16.57
C ASN A 51 -0.30 11.24 -15.58
N GLN A 52 1.00 11.50 -15.61
CA GLN A 52 1.97 10.90 -14.68
C GLN A 52 1.61 11.10 -13.20
N LYS A 53 0.95 12.21 -12.83
CA LYS A 53 0.50 12.42 -11.44
C LYS A 53 -0.60 11.42 -11.05
N VAL A 54 -1.49 11.06 -11.98
CA VAL A 54 -2.53 10.05 -11.75
C VAL A 54 -1.89 8.67 -11.66
N ALA A 55 -0.99 8.33 -12.59
CA ALA A 55 -0.27 7.07 -12.56
C ALA A 55 0.56 6.89 -11.27
N GLY A 56 1.26 7.92 -10.80
CA GLY A 56 1.98 7.88 -9.53
C GLY A 56 1.08 7.73 -8.29
N ARG A 57 -0.14 8.25 -8.33
CA ARG A 57 -1.15 8.03 -7.28
C ARG A 57 -1.70 6.61 -7.33
N ALA A 58 -1.92 6.08 -8.54
CA ALA A 58 -2.39 4.72 -8.74
C ALA A 58 -1.34 3.69 -8.28
N ALA A 59 -0.06 3.90 -8.61
CA ALA A 59 1.05 3.07 -8.12
C ALA A 59 1.12 3.07 -6.58
N TYR A 60 0.94 4.23 -5.95
CA TYR A 60 0.89 4.33 -4.49
C TYR A 60 -0.29 3.53 -3.91
N ASN A 61 -1.47 3.63 -4.52
CA ASN A 61 -2.63 2.86 -4.08
C ASN A 61 -2.43 1.35 -4.28
N LEU A 62 -1.79 0.91 -5.37
CA LEU A 62 -1.44 -0.50 -5.60
C LEU A 62 -0.52 -1.06 -4.51
N ALA A 63 0.40 -0.23 -4.01
CA ALA A 63 1.21 -0.59 -2.85
C ALA A 63 0.33 -0.83 -1.61
N LEU A 64 -0.70 -0.02 -1.40
CA LEU A 64 -1.65 -0.22 -0.31
C LEU A 64 -2.47 -1.50 -0.48
N ALA A 65 -3.05 -1.76 -1.67
CA ALA A 65 -3.77 -3.03 -1.90
C ALA A 65 -2.87 -4.24 -1.65
N SER A 66 -1.60 -4.18 -2.09
CA SER A 66 -0.64 -5.27 -1.86
C SER A 66 -0.29 -5.44 -0.37
N GLU A 67 -0.22 -4.34 0.40
CA GLU A 67 -0.08 -4.40 1.87
C GLU A 67 -1.29 -5.10 2.51
N MET A 68 -2.50 -4.77 2.07
CA MET A 68 -3.75 -5.36 2.58
C MET A 68 -3.89 -6.84 2.23
N ASP A 69 -3.36 -7.28 1.09
CA ASP A 69 -3.29 -8.68 0.65
C ASP A 69 -2.16 -9.47 1.35
N GLY A 70 -1.39 -8.83 2.24
CA GLY A 70 -0.26 -9.44 2.96
C GLY A 70 1.02 -9.58 2.13
N LYS A 71 1.03 -9.12 0.88
CA LYS A 71 2.17 -9.16 -0.04
C LYS A 71 3.07 -7.94 0.18
N LEU A 72 3.76 -7.88 1.32
CA LEU A 72 4.62 -6.74 1.68
C LEU A 72 5.75 -6.46 0.69
N VAL A 73 6.37 -7.50 0.12
CA VAL A 73 7.43 -7.34 -0.88
C VAL A 73 6.89 -6.63 -2.12
N LEU A 74 5.74 -7.07 -2.62
CA LEU A 74 5.07 -6.43 -3.76
C LEU A 74 4.64 -4.99 -3.43
N ALA A 75 4.17 -4.75 -2.20
CA ALA A 75 3.82 -3.42 -1.73
C ALA A 75 5.00 -2.46 -1.79
N ILE A 76 6.19 -2.91 -1.36
CA ILE A 76 7.42 -2.11 -1.40
C ILE A 76 7.78 -1.76 -2.84
N GLU A 77 7.70 -2.72 -3.76
CA GLU A 77 8.02 -2.49 -5.17
C GLU A 77 7.08 -1.46 -5.81
N TRP A 78 5.79 -1.54 -5.56
CA TRP A 78 4.83 -0.53 -6.03
C TRP A 78 5.07 0.85 -5.39
N ALA A 79 5.39 0.91 -4.10
CA ALA A 79 5.66 2.18 -3.41
C ALA A 79 6.95 2.83 -3.90
N LYS A 80 7.98 2.04 -4.19
CA LYS A 80 9.21 2.50 -4.86
C LYS A 80 8.89 3.02 -6.25
N LYS A 81 8.15 2.26 -7.06
CA LYS A 81 7.75 2.65 -8.41
C LYS A 81 6.99 3.97 -8.42
N ALA A 82 6.07 4.18 -7.47
CA ALA A 82 5.36 5.44 -7.29
C ALA A 82 6.31 6.63 -7.10
N TYR A 83 7.40 6.44 -6.34
CA TYR A 83 8.39 7.48 -6.10
C TYR A 83 9.39 7.65 -7.25
N SER A 84 9.98 6.56 -7.73
CA SER A 84 11.05 6.58 -8.73
C SER A 84 10.54 6.95 -10.12
N ASP A 85 9.44 6.32 -10.58
CA ASP A 85 8.97 6.48 -11.96
C ASP A 85 8.07 7.72 -12.10
N TYR A 86 7.32 8.06 -11.05
CA TYR A 86 6.29 9.10 -11.09
C TYR A 86 6.54 10.27 -10.13
N GLY A 87 7.64 10.27 -9.38
CA GLY A 87 8.01 11.37 -8.48
C GLY A 87 7.09 11.53 -7.27
N ASN A 88 6.28 10.53 -6.92
CA ASN A 88 5.36 10.63 -5.78
C ASN A 88 6.12 10.52 -4.45
N LYS A 89 6.39 11.66 -3.82
CA LYS A 89 7.11 11.75 -2.53
C LYS A 89 6.47 10.92 -1.41
N ALA A 90 5.14 10.73 -1.42
CA ALA A 90 4.45 9.90 -0.45
C ALA A 90 4.90 8.42 -0.54
N GLY A 91 5.23 7.95 -1.75
CA GLY A 91 5.76 6.61 -1.99
C GLY A 91 7.04 6.34 -1.17
N ARG A 92 7.97 7.30 -1.13
CA ARG A 92 9.22 7.17 -0.37
C ARG A 92 9.02 7.04 1.13
N SER A 93 8.12 7.84 1.71
CA SER A 93 7.81 7.69 3.13
C SER A 93 7.16 6.34 3.41
N TYR A 94 6.31 5.88 2.49
CA TYR A 94 5.59 4.63 2.64
C TYR A 94 6.47 3.39 2.46
N THR A 95 7.45 3.40 1.56
CA THR A 95 8.44 2.32 1.44
C THR A 95 9.15 2.06 2.77
N ASN A 96 9.53 3.12 3.48
CA ASN A 96 10.21 2.98 4.78
C ASN A 96 9.31 2.33 5.84
N VAL A 97 8.01 2.68 5.84
CA VAL A 97 7.02 2.06 6.72
C VAL A 97 6.85 0.58 6.41
N LEU A 98 6.78 0.22 5.12
CA LEU A 98 6.65 -1.17 4.69
C LEU A 98 7.90 -2.00 5.00
N TYR A 99 9.09 -1.45 4.81
CA TYR A 99 10.35 -2.11 5.21
C TYR A 99 10.42 -2.38 6.71
N LYS A 100 10.00 -1.40 7.52
CA LYS A 100 9.93 -1.59 8.97
C LYS A 100 8.97 -2.72 9.33
N ARG A 101 7.77 -2.74 8.72
CA ARG A 101 6.79 -3.82 8.91
C ARG A 101 7.33 -5.20 8.51
N LEU A 102 8.04 -5.28 7.39
CA LEU A 102 8.64 -6.53 6.92
C LEU A 102 9.65 -7.07 7.94
N ASN A 103 10.58 -6.21 8.40
CA ASN A 103 11.58 -6.58 9.40
C ASN A 103 10.94 -6.95 10.76
N ASP A 104 9.91 -6.22 11.17
CA ASP A 104 9.17 -6.53 12.40
C ASP A 104 8.48 -7.91 12.30
N GLN A 105 7.90 -8.25 11.14
CA GLN A 105 7.35 -9.58 10.89
C GLN A 105 8.41 -10.68 10.90
N GLU A 106 9.58 -10.44 10.33
CA GLU A 106 10.69 -11.40 10.34
C GLU A 106 11.22 -11.65 11.76
N LYS A 107 11.40 -10.58 12.54
CA LYS A 107 11.80 -10.69 13.96
C LYS A 107 10.78 -11.45 14.79
N LEU A 108 9.49 -11.21 14.58
CA LEU A 108 8.43 -11.94 15.27
C LEU A 108 8.45 -13.43 14.92
N LYS A 109 8.72 -13.78 13.66
CA LYS A 109 8.88 -15.19 13.25
C LYS A 109 10.06 -15.85 13.95
N GLN A 110 11.20 -15.16 14.06
CA GLN A 110 12.39 -15.66 14.76
C GLN A 110 12.14 -15.89 16.26
N GLN A 111 11.28 -15.09 16.90
CA GLN A 111 10.97 -15.21 18.33
C GLN A 111 9.98 -16.32 18.69
N MET A 112 9.24 -16.84 17.70
CA MET A 112 8.28 -17.93 17.87
C MET A 112 8.86 -19.31 17.53
N GLN A 113 10.14 -19.36 17.17
CA GLN A 113 10.88 -20.57 16.82
C GLN A 113 11.83 -20.95 17.95
#